data_AF-A0A972X573-F1
#
_entry.id   AF-A0A972X573-F1
#
_cell.length_a   1.000
_cell.length_b   1.000
_cell.length_c   1.000
_cell.angle_alpha   90.00
_cell.angle_beta   90.00
_cell.angle_gamma   90.00
#
_symmetry.space_group_name_H-M   'P 1'
#
loop_
_entity.id
_entity.type
_entity.pdbx_description
1 polymer ?
#
loop_
_entity_poly.entity_id
_entity_poly.type
_entity_poly.pdbx_seq_one_letter_code
_entity_poly.pdbx_strand_id
1 'polypeptide(L)'
;IGPEYQPGHAHAETLAFELSIHGQRVFVNSGTSTYEPGPERRFERSTAAHNTVEVAGRDSSEVWAAFRVGHRARVFDLQTSAGPNGVEIAASHDGYRHLPGRPVHRRTLHARPGAISVADEVSSPSLAAVARFHLHPAVEIGEGSTLRLPDRTVIRWSAEGGPCRITKGRWRPCFGREEPNHCIEVPLLDGRQRFSIRWDA
;
A
#
# COMPACT_ATOMS: atom_id res chain seq x y z
N ILE A 1 3.56 -10.51 -7.32
CA ILE A 1 4.28 -11.56 -6.56
C ILE A 1 5.52 -11.95 -7.36
N GLY A 2 6.68 -12.12 -6.69
CA GLY A 2 7.95 -12.52 -7.32
C GLY A 2 7.88 -13.86 -8.09
N PRO A 3 8.97 -14.23 -8.77
CA PRO A 3 9.01 -15.37 -9.68
C PRO A 3 8.45 -16.66 -9.07
N GLU A 4 7.79 -17.48 -9.90
CA GLU A 4 7.17 -18.74 -9.45
C GLU A 4 8.15 -19.69 -8.77
N TYR A 5 9.43 -19.62 -9.14
CA TYR A 5 10.50 -20.48 -8.64
C TYR A 5 11.14 -20.01 -7.30
N GLN A 6 10.76 -18.84 -6.75
CA GLN A 6 11.26 -18.35 -5.45
C GLN A 6 10.15 -17.78 -4.54
N PRO A 7 9.17 -18.62 -4.13
CA PRO A 7 8.04 -18.18 -3.33
C PRO A 7 8.40 -17.76 -1.88
N GLY A 8 9.54 -18.20 -1.34
CA GLY A 8 9.97 -17.91 0.04
C GLY A 8 10.27 -16.44 0.33
N HIS A 9 10.63 -15.66 -0.70
CA HIS A 9 10.89 -14.23 -0.57
C HIS A 9 9.68 -13.36 -0.91
N ALA A 10 8.58 -13.96 -1.36
CA ALA A 10 7.39 -13.22 -1.71
C ALA A 10 6.64 -12.71 -0.46
N HIS A 11 6.08 -11.52 -0.60
CA HIS A 11 5.16 -10.87 0.32
C HIS A 11 3.77 -10.76 -0.32
N ALA A 12 2.73 -10.57 0.48
CA ALA A 12 1.35 -10.35 0.05
C ALA A 12 1.12 -8.87 -0.33
N GLU A 13 1.98 -8.32 -1.19
CA GLU A 13 2.09 -6.89 -1.51
C GLU A 13 1.57 -6.50 -2.89
N THR A 14 0.64 -7.29 -3.45
CA THR A 14 0.18 -7.08 -4.84
C THR A 14 -0.42 -5.67 -5.01
N LEU A 15 0.01 -4.98 -6.07
CA LEU A 15 -0.29 -3.56 -6.36
C LEU A 15 0.21 -2.55 -5.32
N ALA A 16 1.09 -2.94 -4.40
CA ALA A 16 1.78 -1.99 -3.54
C ALA A 16 2.70 -1.06 -4.36
N PHE A 17 2.98 0.12 -3.82
CA PHE A 17 3.89 1.10 -4.42
C PHE A 17 4.73 1.77 -3.34
N GLU A 18 5.83 2.38 -3.76
CA GLU A 18 6.58 3.33 -2.96
C GLU A 18 6.64 4.67 -3.70
N LEU A 19 6.80 5.76 -2.95
CA LEU A 19 6.81 7.09 -3.52
C LEU A 19 7.95 7.92 -2.94
N SER A 20 8.69 8.59 -3.83
CA SER A 20 9.60 9.67 -3.46
C SER A 20 9.24 10.96 -4.20
N ILE A 21 9.32 12.10 -3.51
CA ILE A 21 9.11 13.45 -4.07
C ILE A 21 10.40 14.23 -3.81
N HIS A 22 10.96 14.85 -4.85
CA HIS A 22 12.21 15.63 -4.76
C HIS A 22 13.38 14.85 -4.09
N GLY A 23 13.45 13.55 -4.36
CA GLY A 23 14.46 12.65 -3.76
C GLY A 23 14.17 12.23 -2.32
N GLN A 24 13.08 12.70 -1.70
CA GLN A 24 12.67 12.33 -0.35
C GLN A 24 11.65 11.20 -0.38
N ARG A 25 11.89 10.11 0.36
CA ARG A 25 10.93 9.00 0.50
C ARG A 25 9.71 9.47 1.30
N VAL A 26 8.53 9.30 0.72
CA VAL A 26 7.24 9.68 1.31
C VAL A 26 6.54 8.44 1.83
N PHE A 27 6.22 7.52 0.92
CA PHE A 27 5.58 6.24 1.23
C PHE A 27 6.57 5.10 1.00
N VAL A 28 6.73 4.25 2.00
CA VAL A 28 7.64 3.09 1.99
C VAL A 28 6.88 1.85 2.44
N ASN A 29 7.18 0.68 1.89
CA ASN A 29 6.70 -0.55 2.51
C ASN A 29 7.45 -0.80 3.84
N SER A 30 6.89 -1.65 4.71
CA SER A 30 7.49 -1.90 6.04
C SER A 30 8.89 -2.51 5.98
N GLY A 31 9.29 -3.11 4.86
CA GLY A 31 10.62 -3.70 4.67
C GLY A 31 10.78 -5.10 5.26
N THR A 32 12.01 -5.53 5.49
CA THR A 32 12.34 -6.85 6.06
C THR A 32 13.54 -6.74 6.98
N SER A 33 13.34 -7.01 8.27
CA SER A 33 14.39 -7.00 9.30
C SER A 33 14.95 -8.39 9.60
N THR A 34 14.21 -9.45 9.32
CA THR A 34 14.60 -10.80 9.69
C THR A 34 14.09 -11.84 8.70
N TYR A 35 14.75 -13.00 8.64
CA TYR A 35 14.22 -14.21 8.02
C TYR A 35 13.82 -15.28 9.05
N GLU A 36 14.07 -15.02 10.32
CA GLU A 36 13.70 -15.93 11.39
C GLU A 36 12.17 -16.07 11.44
N PRO A 37 11.65 -17.32 11.46
CA PRO A 37 10.22 -17.53 11.61
C PRO A 37 9.70 -16.91 12.91
N GLY A 38 8.76 -15.98 12.79
CA GLY A 38 8.22 -15.29 13.95
C GLY A 38 7.08 -14.34 13.60
N PRO A 39 6.43 -13.74 14.61
CA PRO A 39 5.39 -12.73 14.40
C PRO A 39 5.87 -11.58 13.51
N GLU A 40 7.11 -11.13 13.68
CA GLU A 40 7.70 -10.04 12.89
C GLU A 40 7.81 -10.42 11.42
N ARG A 41 8.44 -11.56 11.10
CA ARG A 41 8.51 -12.05 9.72
C ARG A 41 7.14 -12.30 9.08
N ARG A 42 6.14 -12.74 9.87
CA ARG A 42 4.76 -12.89 9.37
C ARG A 42 4.14 -11.54 9.03
N PHE A 43 4.30 -10.55 9.91
CA PHE A 43 3.80 -9.21 9.67
C PHE A 43 4.47 -8.57 8.45
N GLU A 44 5.80 -8.61 8.36
CA GLU A 44 6.57 -8.06 7.23
C GLU A 44 6.12 -8.60 5.88
N ARG A 45 5.62 -9.84 5.82
CA ARG A 45 5.11 -10.49 4.60
C ARG A 45 3.61 -10.28 4.36
N SER A 46 2.88 -9.74 5.33
CA SER A 46 1.43 -9.52 5.26
C SER A 46 1.06 -8.36 4.35
N THR A 47 -0.16 -8.32 3.85
CA THR A 47 -0.70 -7.17 3.11
C THR A 47 -0.70 -5.91 3.96
N ALA A 48 -0.96 -6.03 5.27
CA ALA A 48 -0.99 -4.89 6.18
C ALA A 48 0.34 -4.13 6.29
N ALA A 49 1.46 -4.79 5.98
CA ALA A 49 2.79 -4.17 5.99
C ALA A 49 3.13 -3.34 4.73
N HIS A 50 2.23 -3.29 3.74
CA HIS A 50 2.51 -2.68 2.45
C HIS A 50 1.50 -1.60 2.08
N ASN A 51 1.89 -0.72 1.15
CA ASN A 51 1.04 0.36 0.65
C ASN A 51 -0.01 -0.18 -0.32
N THR A 52 -0.95 -0.99 0.14
CA THR A 52 -2.01 -1.63 -0.66
C THR A 52 -3.30 -1.80 0.15
N VAL A 53 -4.31 -2.46 -0.40
CA VAL A 53 -5.61 -2.70 0.25
C VAL A 53 -5.64 -4.06 0.93
N GLU A 54 -6.00 -4.08 2.21
CA GLU A 54 -6.40 -5.27 2.96
C GLU A 54 -7.92 -5.42 2.94
N VAL A 55 -8.41 -6.63 2.70
CA VAL A 55 -9.84 -6.96 2.68
C VAL A 55 -10.15 -7.97 3.79
N ALA A 56 -11.13 -7.65 4.64
CA ALA A 56 -11.60 -8.46 5.76
C ALA A 56 -10.49 -8.92 6.73
N GLY A 57 -9.42 -8.13 6.90
CA GLY A 57 -8.28 -8.49 7.75
C GLY A 57 -7.44 -9.66 7.20
N ARG A 58 -7.46 -9.87 5.88
CA ARG A 58 -6.78 -10.99 5.21
C ARG A 58 -5.73 -10.50 4.23
N ASP A 59 -4.73 -11.36 4.01
CA ASP A 59 -3.69 -11.13 3.03
C ASP A 59 -4.19 -11.43 1.61
N SER A 60 -3.74 -10.61 0.64
CA SER A 60 -4.01 -10.82 -0.78
C SER A 60 -3.38 -12.10 -1.33
N SER A 61 -2.42 -12.69 -0.62
CA SER A 61 -1.76 -13.93 -0.97
C SER A 61 -1.45 -14.72 0.29
N GLU A 62 -1.70 -16.03 0.26
CA GLU A 62 -1.39 -16.90 1.38
C GLU A 62 0.10 -17.19 1.42
N VAL A 63 0.77 -16.54 2.36
CA VAL A 63 2.18 -16.70 2.59
C VAL A 63 2.36 -17.55 3.86
N TRP A 64 2.36 -18.88 3.73
CA TRP A 64 2.35 -19.81 4.86
C TRP A 64 3.69 -20.53 5.01
N ALA A 65 4.28 -20.44 6.21
CA ALA A 65 5.63 -20.93 6.54
C ALA A 65 6.76 -20.30 5.70
N ALA A 66 8.01 -20.58 6.06
CA ALA A 66 9.20 -19.92 5.48
C ALA A 66 9.31 -20.06 3.95
N PHE A 67 8.69 -21.09 3.35
CA PHE A 67 8.87 -21.42 1.92
C PHE A 67 7.62 -21.92 1.19
N ARG A 68 6.39 -21.78 1.72
CA ARG A 68 5.17 -22.20 1.00
C ARG A 68 4.27 -21.00 0.71
N VAL A 69 3.75 -20.95 -0.51
CA VAL A 69 2.74 -19.97 -0.91
C VAL A 69 1.53 -20.78 -1.38
N GLY A 70 0.37 -20.51 -0.78
CA GLY A 70 -0.89 -21.15 -1.13
C GLY A 70 -1.53 -20.38 -2.28
N HIS A 71 -2.66 -19.71 -1.99
CA HIS A 71 -3.29 -18.79 -2.92
C HIS A 71 -2.38 -17.60 -3.29
N ARG A 72 -2.10 -17.41 -4.57
CA ARG A 72 -1.35 -16.26 -5.10
C ARG A 72 -2.31 -15.31 -5.80
N ALA A 73 -2.27 -14.03 -5.44
CA ALA A 73 -2.88 -12.99 -6.25
C ALA A 73 -2.26 -12.98 -7.65
N ARG A 74 -3.11 -13.07 -8.67
CA ARG A 74 -2.79 -12.90 -10.08
C ARG A 74 -3.25 -11.53 -10.52
N VAL A 75 -2.36 -10.79 -11.19
CA VAL A 75 -2.64 -9.47 -11.73
C VAL A 75 -3.24 -9.61 -13.12
N PHE A 76 -4.26 -8.81 -13.42
CA PHE A 76 -4.92 -8.73 -14.72
C PHE A 76 -5.46 -7.31 -14.96
N ASP A 77 -6.05 -7.05 -16.13
CA ASP A 77 -6.58 -5.74 -16.55
C ASP A 77 -5.57 -4.58 -16.40
N LEU A 78 -4.30 -4.83 -16.75
CA LEU A 78 -3.29 -3.77 -16.78
C LEU A 78 -3.62 -2.75 -17.87
N GLN A 79 -3.74 -1.49 -17.45
CA GLN A 79 -3.96 -0.34 -18.31
C GLN A 79 -2.91 0.72 -17.97
N THR A 80 -2.28 1.28 -19.00
CA THR A 80 -1.30 2.35 -18.83
C THR A 80 -1.60 3.44 -19.84
N SER A 81 -1.58 4.69 -19.41
CA SER A 81 -1.64 5.85 -20.30
C SER A 81 -0.65 6.91 -19.85
N ALA A 82 -0.08 7.62 -20.81
CA ALA A 82 0.81 8.75 -20.56
C ALA A 82 0.49 9.86 -21.55
N GLY A 83 0.43 11.09 -21.07
CA GLY A 83 0.14 12.25 -21.91
C GLY A 83 0.41 13.58 -21.20
N PRO A 84 0.00 14.71 -21.79
CA PRO A 84 0.24 16.04 -21.24
C PRO A 84 -0.31 16.23 -19.82
N ASN A 85 -1.35 15.47 -19.46
CA ASN A 85 -2.02 15.53 -18.16
C ASN A 85 -1.43 14.57 -17.11
N GLY A 86 -0.31 13.90 -17.41
CA GLY A 86 0.37 12.98 -16.51
C GLY A 86 0.38 11.52 -16.98
N VAL A 87 0.68 10.63 -16.04
CA VAL A 87 0.75 9.17 -16.23
C VAL A 87 -0.32 8.50 -15.38
N GLU A 88 -1.07 7.58 -15.97
CA GLU A 88 -2.01 6.72 -15.28
C GLU A 88 -1.61 5.25 -15.43
N ILE A 89 -1.66 4.51 -14.33
CA ILE A 89 -1.45 3.07 -14.29
C ILE A 89 -2.60 2.46 -13.49
N ALA A 90 -3.33 1.53 -14.09
CA ALA A 90 -4.38 0.78 -13.41
C ALA A 90 -4.18 -0.72 -13.60
N ALA A 91 -4.50 -1.50 -12.57
CA ALA A 91 -4.47 -2.95 -12.64
C ALA A 91 -5.39 -3.56 -11.57
N SER A 92 -5.78 -4.82 -11.79
CA SER A 92 -6.64 -5.59 -10.89
C SER A 92 -5.90 -6.84 -10.39
N HIS A 93 -6.31 -7.39 -9.24
CA HIS A 93 -5.90 -8.73 -8.83
C HIS A 93 -7.01 -9.54 -8.16
N ASP A 94 -6.89 -10.87 -8.25
CA ASP A 94 -7.87 -11.84 -7.74
C ASP A 94 -7.53 -12.41 -6.35
N GLY A 95 -6.52 -11.85 -5.69
CA GLY A 95 -6.00 -12.28 -4.39
C GLY A 95 -7.03 -12.61 -3.30
N TYR A 96 -8.20 -11.96 -3.34
CA TYR A 96 -9.26 -12.13 -2.35
C TYR A 96 -10.45 -12.98 -2.80
N ARG A 97 -10.41 -13.61 -3.99
CA ARG A 97 -11.54 -14.39 -4.53
C ARG A 97 -11.90 -15.63 -3.71
N HIS A 98 -11.08 -15.99 -2.72
CA HIS A 98 -11.36 -17.03 -1.74
C HIS A 98 -12.35 -16.58 -0.63
N LEU A 99 -12.59 -15.27 -0.49
CA LEU A 99 -13.54 -14.71 0.46
C LEU A 99 -14.98 -14.69 -0.10
N PRO A 100 -16.01 -14.58 0.76
CA PRO A 100 -17.40 -14.40 0.33
C PRO A 100 -17.54 -13.21 -0.64
N GLY A 101 -18.34 -13.37 -1.70
CA GLY A 101 -18.49 -12.35 -2.75
C GLY A 101 -17.36 -12.32 -3.78
N ARG A 102 -16.31 -13.14 -3.60
CA ARG A 102 -15.16 -13.29 -4.50
C ARG A 102 -14.55 -11.93 -4.94
N PRO A 103 -14.18 -11.06 -3.99
CA PRO A 103 -13.70 -9.72 -4.27
C PRO A 103 -12.48 -9.70 -5.20
N VAL A 104 -12.50 -8.74 -6.12
CA VAL A 104 -11.37 -8.29 -6.92
C VAL A 104 -10.98 -6.90 -6.43
N HIS A 105 -9.69 -6.69 -6.21
CA HIS A 105 -9.13 -5.37 -5.92
C HIS A 105 -8.57 -4.77 -7.21
N ARG A 106 -9.01 -3.55 -7.54
CA ARG A 106 -8.47 -2.73 -8.63
C ARG A 106 -7.88 -1.46 -8.05
N ARG A 107 -6.67 -1.11 -8.49
CA ARG A 107 -5.99 0.13 -8.16
C ARG A 107 -5.77 0.96 -9.41
N THR A 108 -5.92 2.27 -9.30
CA THR A 108 -5.51 3.27 -10.29
C THR A 108 -4.62 4.31 -9.63
N LEU A 109 -3.39 4.44 -10.14
CA LEU A 109 -2.44 5.50 -9.79
C LEU A 109 -2.46 6.53 -10.91
N HIS A 110 -2.70 7.79 -10.57
CA HIS A 110 -2.58 8.91 -11.51
C HIS A 110 -1.59 9.93 -10.97
N ALA A 111 -0.49 10.11 -11.68
CA ALA A 111 0.58 11.04 -11.34
C ALA A 111 0.62 12.18 -12.36
N ARG A 112 0.67 13.41 -11.87
CA ARG A 112 0.81 14.63 -12.68
C ARG A 112 1.76 15.61 -11.97
N PRO A 113 2.23 16.68 -12.62
CA PRO A 113 3.06 17.67 -11.95
C PRO A 113 2.39 18.17 -10.65
N GLY A 114 3.12 18.08 -9.53
CA GLY A 114 2.67 18.52 -8.21
C GLY A 114 1.57 17.68 -7.54
N ALA A 115 1.16 16.54 -8.11
CA ALA A 115 0.10 15.73 -7.50
C ALA A 115 0.13 14.24 -7.88
N ILE A 116 -0.25 13.39 -6.93
CA ILE A 116 -0.52 11.97 -7.17
C ILE A 116 -1.86 11.62 -6.52
N SER A 117 -2.67 10.79 -7.20
CA SER A 117 -3.85 10.17 -6.62
C SER A 117 -3.82 8.65 -6.77
N VAL A 118 -4.36 7.97 -5.76
CA VAL A 118 -4.50 6.52 -5.66
C VAL A 118 -5.97 6.24 -5.43
N ALA A 119 -6.63 5.65 -6.42
CA ALA A 119 -8.01 5.19 -6.29
C ALA A 119 -8.02 3.65 -6.20
N ASP A 120 -8.69 3.12 -5.18
CA ASP A 120 -8.87 1.69 -5.01
C ASP A 120 -10.35 1.31 -5.02
N GLU A 121 -10.63 0.16 -5.62
CA GLU A 121 -11.95 -0.43 -5.71
C GLU A 121 -11.89 -1.91 -5.32
N VAL A 122 -12.85 -2.35 -4.53
CA VAL A 122 -13.08 -3.75 -4.16
C VAL A 122 -14.49 -4.14 -4.58
N SER A 123 -14.63 -5.14 -5.46
CA SER A 123 -15.90 -5.52 -6.06
C SER A 123 -16.95 -6.10 -5.10
N SER A 124 -16.59 -6.34 -3.83
CA SER A 124 -17.49 -6.83 -2.78
C SER A 124 -17.61 -5.79 -1.66
N PRO A 125 -18.46 -4.76 -1.81
CA PRO A 125 -18.52 -3.60 -0.91
C PRO A 125 -19.02 -3.93 0.50
N SER A 126 -19.60 -5.12 0.70
CA SER A 126 -20.03 -5.61 2.02
C SER A 126 -18.88 -6.06 2.92
N LEU A 127 -17.68 -6.30 2.36
CA LEU A 127 -16.50 -6.63 3.13
C LEU A 127 -15.77 -5.35 3.52
N ALA A 128 -15.42 -5.24 4.80
CA ALA A 128 -14.56 -4.15 5.26
C ALA A 128 -13.21 -4.22 4.53
N ALA A 129 -12.77 -3.10 3.96
CA ALA A 129 -11.49 -2.97 3.31
C ALA A 129 -10.80 -1.67 3.71
N VAL A 130 -9.48 -1.69 3.80
CA VAL A 130 -8.65 -0.56 4.23
C VAL A 130 -7.44 -0.45 3.32
N ALA A 131 -7.25 0.71 2.70
CA ALA A 131 -6.02 1.09 2.04
C ALA A 131 -5.03 1.63 3.08
N ARG A 132 -3.77 1.17 3.01
CA ARG A 132 -2.69 1.62 3.89
C ARG A 132 -1.65 2.42 3.14
N PHE A 133 -1.14 3.48 3.78
CA PHE A 133 -0.08 4.32 3.27
C PHE A 133 0.94 4.58 4.40
N HIS A 134 2.00 3.79 4.42
CA HIS A 134 3.07 3.81 5.40
C HIS A 134 4.06 4.94 5.09
N LEU A 135 4.15 5.90 6.01
CA LEU A 135 5.06 7.04 5.89
C LEU A 135 6.48 6.61 6.19
N HIS A 136 7.45 7.18 5.48
CA HIS A 136 8.85 7.06 5.86
C HIS A 136 9.08 7.75 7.24
N PRO A 137 9.94 7.22 8.14
CA PRO A 137 10.13 7.78 9.48
C PRO A 137 10.52 9.26 9.53
N ALA A 138 11.21 9.73 8.49
CA ALA A 138 11.61 11.13 8.38
C ALA A 138 10.49 12.08 7.92
N VAL A 139 9.30 11.57 7.61
CA VAL A 139 8.12 12.39 7.27
C VAL A 139 7.43 12.81 8.55
N GLU A 140 7.35 14.11 8.77
CA GLU A 140 6.65 14.68 9.92
C GLU A 140 5.17 14.88 9.59
N ILE A 141 4.29 14.52 10.51
CA ILE A 141 2.86 14.77 10.41
C ILE A 141 2.57 16.16 10.97
N GLY A 142 2.05 17.05 10.13
CA GLY A 142 1.65 18.39 10.53
C GLY A 142 0.20 18.47 11.01
N GLU A 143 -0.26 19.69 11.28
CA GLU A 143 -1.67 19.94 11.59
C GLU A 143 -2.58 19.71 10.37
N GLY A 144 -3.82 19.30 10.63
CA GLY A 144 -4.78 18.96 9.57
C GLY A 144 -4.32 17.79 8.72
N SER A 145 -4.43 17.92 7.40
CA SER A 145 -4.03 16.89 6.43
C SER A 145 -2.72 17.28 5.74
N THR A 146 -1.67 17.56 6.52
CA THR A 146 -0.36 17.97 6.02
C THR A 146 0.76 17.00 6.45
N LEU A 147 1.74 16.82 5.57
CA LEU A 147 2.99 16.11 5.84
C LEU A 147 4.15 17.02 5.46
N ARG A 148 5.25 16.97 6.20
CA ARG A 148 6.47 17.73 5.92
C ARG A 148 7.63 16.77 5.67
N LEU A 149 8.28 16.96 4.52
CA LEU A 149 9.46 16.21 4.11
C LEU A 149 10.75 16.81 4.71
N PRO A 150 11.87 16.07 4.74
CA PRO A 150 13.15 16.56 5.28
C PRO A 150 13.67 17.83 4.60
N ASP A 151 13.38 17.99 3.30
CA ASP A 151 13.74 19.16 2.50
C ASP A 151 12.79 20.36 2.70
N ARG A 152 11.87 20.28 3.67
CA ARG A 152 10.81 21.26 3.96
C ARG A 152 9.67 21.30 2.95
N THR A 153 9.64 20.43 1.94
CA THR A 153 8.47 20.30 1.06
C THR A 153 7.23 19.96 1.89
N VAL A 154 6.15 20.71 1.69
CA VAL A 154 4.86 20.47 2.36
C VAL A 154 3.94 19.74 1.42
N ILE A 155 3.48 18.57 1.84
CA ILE A 155 2.48 17.77 1.14
C ILE A 155 1.13 17.97 1.83
N ARG A 156 0.11 18.29 1.05
CA ARG A 156 -1.29 18.28 1.50
C ARG A 156 -1.93 17.00 1.00
N TRP A 157 -2.54 16.23 1.88
CA TRP A 157 -3.24 15.00 1.54
C TRP A 157 -4.75 15.15 1.74
N SER A 158 -5.52 14.35 1.01
CA SER A 158 -6.97 14.23 1.17
C SER A 158 -7.39 12.80 0.86
N ALA A 159 -8.48 12.36 1.47
CA ALA A 159 -8.99 11.02 1.27
C ALA A 159 -10.53 11.01 1.19
N GLU A 160 -11.05 10.21 0.27
CA GLU A 160 -12.45 9.85 0.12
C GLU A 160 -12.55 8.34 0.40
N GLY A 161 -13.48 7.86 1.23
CA GLY A 161 -13.56 6.45 1.64
C GLY A 161 -13.94 6.23 3.11
N GLY A 162 -13.93 7.29 3.91
CA GLY A 162 -14.38 7.29 5.31
C GLY A 162 -13.42 8.01 6.24
N PRO A 163 -13.70 8.04 7.56
CA PRO A 163 -12.83 8.68 8.54
C PRO A 163 -11.45 7.99 8.57
N CYS A 164 -10.42 8.72 8.14
CA CYS A 164 -9.06 8.22 8.12
C CYS A 164 -8.46 8.13 9.53
N ARG A 165 -7.53 7.21 9.71
CA ARG A 165 -6.76 7.07 10.95
C ARG A 165 -5.28 7.15 10.65
N ILE A 166 -4.53 7.78 11.56
CA ILE A 166 -3.08 7.68 11.56
C ILE A 166 -2.70 6.74 12.69
N THR A 167 -2.09 5.61 12.34
CA THR A 167 -1.68 4.57 13.27
C THR A 167 -0.15 4.53 13.39
N LYS A 168 0.36 4.02 14.51
CA LYS A 168 1.80 3.79 14.67
C LYS A 168 2.19 2.53 13.89
N GLY A 169 3.30 2.60 13.17
CA GLY A 169 3.88 1.49 12.45
C GLY A 169 5.39 1.39 12.72
N ARG A 170 6.06 0.52 11.95
CA ARG A 170 7.50 0.35 12.02
C ARG A 170 8.07 0.11 10.61
N TRP A 171 9.22 0.72 10.32
CA TRP A 171 9.95 0.61 9.06
C TRP A 171 11.28 -0.12 9.26
N ARG A 172 11.60 -1.07 8.38
CA ARG A 172 12.76 -1.96 8.45
C ARG A 172 13.63 -1.76 7.21
N PRO A 173 14.53 -0.77 7.21
CA PRO A 173 15.32 -0.45 6.03
C PRO A 173 16.35 -1.54 5.68
N CYS A 174 16.77 -2.33 6.67
CA CYS A 174 17.73 -3.41 6.52
C CYS A 174 17.59 -4.42 7.67
N PHE A 175 18.33 -5.53 7.54
CA PHE A 175 18.34 -6.60 8.54
C PHE A 175 18.74 -6.11 9.92
N GLY A 176 18.01 -6.55 10.94
CA GLY A 176 18.25 -6.20 12.34
C GLY A 176 17.95 -4.74 12.71
N ARG A 177 17.42 -3.92 11.79
CA ARG A 177 17.07 -2.52 12.05
C ARG A 177 15.57 -2.31 11.93
N GLU A 178 15.05 -1.52 12.86
CA GLU A 178 13.66 -1.11 12.91
C GLU A 178 13.56 0.34 13.40
N GLU A 179 12.69 1.13 12.78
CA GLU A 179 12.42 2.51 13.13
C GLU A 179 10.91 2.74 13.27
N PRO A 180 10.45 3.51 14.27
CA PRO A 180 9.05 3.86 14.38
C PRO A 180 8.64 4.73 13.19
N ASN A 181 7.45 4.48 12.64
CA ASN A 181 6.83 5.33 11.63
C ASN A 181 5.32 5.45 11.89
N HIS A 182 4.61 6.02 10.92
CA HIS A 182 3.16 6.13 10.94
C HIS A 182 2.56 5.56 9.66
N CYS A 183 1.33 5.07 9.75
CA CYS A 183 0.55 4.61 8.61
C CYS A 183 -0.75 5.40 8.55
N ILE A 184 -1.09 5.95 7.39
CA ILE A 184 -2.41 6.49 7.12
C ILE A 184 -3.29 5.33 6.65
N GLU A 185 -4.37 5.07 7.37
CA GLU A 185 -5.38 4.06 7.05
C GLU A 185 -6.63 4.75 6.50
N VAL A 186 -6.99 4.41 5.27
CA VAL A 186 -8.16 4.94 4.57
C VAL A 186 -9.14 3.80 4.35
N PRO A 187 -10.29 3.78 5.06
CA PRO A 187 -11.34 2.81 4.81
C PRO A 187 -11.86 2.94 3.37
N LEU A 188 -12.37 1.84 2.81
CA LEU A 188 -13.10 1.86 1.55
C LEU A 188 -14.60 1.91 1.87
N LEU A 189 -15.26 3.03 1.54
CA LEU A 189 -16.71 3.18 1.66
C LEU A 189 -17.36 2.62 0.40
N ASP A 190 -18.32 1.72 0.56
CA ASP A 190 -18.94 0.99 -0.56
C ASP A 190 -17.89 0.36 -1.50
N GLY A 191 -16.82 -0.16 -0.90
CA GLY A 191 -15.71 -0.79 -1.61
C GLY A 191 -14.85 0.18 -2.41
N ARG A 192 -14.90 1.50 -2.15
CA ARG A 192 -14.13 2.50 -2.89
C ARG A 192 -13.39 3.46 -1.96
N GLN A 193 -12.18 3.85 -2.35
CA GLN A 193 -11.49 5.00 -1.76
C GLN A 193 -10.70 5.76 -2.83
N ARG A 194 -10.46 7.05 -2.58
CA ARG A 194 -9.50 7.88 -3.32
C ARG A 194 -8.63 8.66 -2.35
N PHE A 195 -7.34 8.38 -2.37
CA PHE A 195 -6.32 9.12 -1.64
C PHE A 195 -5.57 10.01 -2.61
N SER A 196 -5.34 11.27 -2.24
CA SER A 196 -4.62 12.22 -3.07
C SER A 196 -3.61 12.99 -2.25
N ILE A 197 -2.46 13.26 -2.85
CA ILE A 197 -1.45 14.18 -2.31
C ILE A 197 -1.14 15.26 -3.33
N ARG A 198 -0.84 16.46 -2.83
CA ARG A 198 -0.39 17.60 -3.63
C ARG A 198 0.75 18.30 -2.92
N TRP A 199 1.70 18.80 -3.69
CA TRP A 199 2.79 19.63 -3.20
C TRP A 199 3.01 20.79 -4.17
N ASP A 200 3.60 21.86 -3.66
CA ASP A 200 3.97 22.99 -4.50
C ASP A 200 5.19 22.57 -5.34
N ALA A 201 5.06 22.68 -6.67
CA ALA A 201 6.09 22.31 -7.64
C ALA A 201 7.11 23.44 -7.82
#